data_AF-A0A5N1IE32-F1
#
_entry.id   AF-A0A5N1IE32-F1
#
_cell.length_a   1.000
_cell.length_b   1.000
_cell.length_c   1.000
_cell.angle_alpha   90.00
_cell.angle_beta   90.00
_cell.angle_gamma   90.00
#
_symmetry.space_group_name_H-M   'P 1'
#
loop_
_entity.id
_entity.type
_entity.pdbx_description
1 polymer ?
#
loop_
_entity_poly.entity_id
_entity_poly.type
_entity_poly.pdbx_seq_one_letter_code
_entity_poly.pdbx_strand_id
1 'polypeptide(L)'
;MDKTVKKKVLFLTKLAGWLCFGPIAIFWELYLLGYQPKLFLLGMMAIIFAFALSLLLSDITELCYNRSRMRRWVIFSVFFVSVIVAIPLYFAMKKLPKK
;
A
#
# COMPACT_ATOMS: atom_id res chain seq x y z
N MET A 1 -10.10 6.47 -20.28
CA MET A 1 -8.94 5.63 -19.90
C MET A 1 -9.24 4.21 -20.33
N ASP A 2 -8.36 3.60 -21.12
CA ASP A 2 -8.54 2.27 -21.72
C ASP A 2 -8.77 1.18 -20.64
N LYS A 3 -9.69 0.24 -20.90
CA LYS A 3 -10.04 -0.87 -20.01
C LYS A 3 -8.80 -1.72 -19.64
N THR A 4 -7.85 -1.84 -20.57
CA THR A 4 -6.59 -2.58 -20.36
C THR A 4 -5.68 -1.88 -19.35
N VAL A 5 -5.64 -0.54 -19.38
CA VAL A 5 -4.87 0.27 -18.43
C VAL A 5 -5.53 0.21 -17.06
N LYS A 6 -6.87 0.30 -16.98
CA LYS A 6 -7.61 0.16 -15.72
C LYS A 6 -7.33 -1.17 -15.02
N LYS A 7 -7.33 -2.30 -15.75
CA LYS A 7 -6.99 -3.63 -15.21
C LYS A 7 -5.55 -3.70 -14.70
N LYS A 8 -4.58 -3.16 -15.45
CA LYS A 8 -3.16 -3.15 -15.05
C LYS A 8 -2.93 -2.33 -13.79
N VAL A 9 -3.57 -1.16 -13.67
CA VAL A 9 -3.51 -0.31 -12.47
C VAL A 9 -4.12 -1.05 -11.28
N LEU A 10 -5.30 -1.66 -11.45
CA LEU A 10 -5.96 -2.43 -10.41
C LEU A 10 -5.08 -3.57 -9.88
N PHE A 11 -4.48 -4.32 -10.79
CA PHE A 11 -3.60 -5.45 -10.45
C PHE A 11 -2.38 -4.98 -9.65
N LEU A 12 -1.71 -3.91 -10.10
CA LEU A 12 -0.56 -3.34 -9.40
C LEU A 12 -0.92 -2.84 -7.99
N THR A 13 -2.09 -2.24 -7.82
CA THR A 13 -2.52 -1.73 -6.52
C THR A 13 -2.93 -2.85 -5.57
N LYS A 14 -3.63 -3.89 -6.07
CA LYS A 14 -3.93 -5.09 -5.26
C LYS A 14 -2.66 -5.82 -4.86
N LEU A 15 -1.69 -5.92 -5.78
CA LEU A 15 -0.37 -6.50 -5.49
C LEU A 15 0.39 -5.68 -4.43
N ALA A 16 0.32 -4.35 -4.50
CA ALA A 16 0.89 -3.48 -3.46
C ALA A 16 0.21 -3.68 -2.08
N GLY A 17 -1.12 -3.79 -2.05
CA GLY A 17 -1.88 -4.11 -0.84
C GLY A 17 -1.50 -5.47 -0.24
N TRP A 18 -1.28 -6.48 -1.09
CA TRP A 18 -0.78 -7.78 -0.65
C TRP A 18 0.66 -7.72 -0.11
N LEU A 19 1.53 -6.92 -0.74
CA LEU A 19 2.91 -6.74 -0.29
C LEU A 19 2.99 -6.08 1.09
N CYS A 20 1.97 -5.31 1.52
CA CYS A 20 1.90 -4.76 2.88
C CYS A 20 1.83 -5.85 3.96
N PHE A 21 1.39 -7.07 3.66
CA PHE A 21 1.38 -8.17 4.64
C PHE A 21 2.79 -8.63 5.03
N GLY A 22 3.78 -8.46 4.14
CA GLY A 22 5.19 -8.75 4.45
C GLY A 22 5.71 -7.96 5.68
N PRO A 23 5.72 -6.62 5.66
CA PRO A 23 6.13 -5.83 6.81
C PRO A 23 5.22 -6.06 8.03
N ILE A 24 3.91 -6.30 7.85
CA ILE A 24 3.02 -6.66 8.97
C ILE A 24 3.51 -7.94 9.67
N ALA A 25 3.86 -8.98 8.91
CA ALA A 25 4.41 -10.21 9.46
C ALA A 25 5.75 -9.99 10.17
N ILE A 26 6.63 -9.14 9.62
CA ILE A 26 7.90 -8.78 10.27
C ILE A 26 7.67 -8.07 11.61
N PHE A 27 6.75 -7.10 11.66
CA PHE A 27 6.40 -6.43 12.91
C PHE A 27 5.76 -7.39 13.92
N TRP A 28 4.97 -8.37 13.45
CA TRP A 28 4.41 -9.40 14.32
C TRP A 28 5.48 -10.32 14.93
N GLU A 29 6.46 -10.76 14.13
CA GLU A 29 7.60 -11.53 14.62
C GLU A 29 8.42 -10.74 15.65
N LEU A 30 8.70 -9.46 15.37
CA LEU A 30 9.39 -8.57 16.32
C LEU A 30 8.59 -8.40 17.63
N TYR A 31 7.26 -8.37 17.54
CA TYR A 31 6.38 -8.32 18.71
C TYR A 31 6.46 -9.61 19.54
N LEU A 32 6.43 -10.78 18.88
CA LEU A 32 6.58 -12.09 19.53
C LEU A 32 7.96 -12.26 20.19
N LEU A 33 9.01 -11.76 19.54
CA LEU A 33 10.38 -11.73 20.08
C LEU A 33 10.56 -10.78 21.28
N GLY A 34 9.51 -10.07 21.68
CA GLY A 34 9.50 -9.25 22.89
C GLY A 34 10.14 -7.87 22.74
N TYR A 35 10.36 -7.39 21.50
CA TYR A 35 10.96 -6.08 21.25
C TYR A 35 10.10 -4.95 21.81
N GLN A 36 10.72 -3.99 22.50
CA GLN A 36 10.06 -2.78 23.02
C GLN A 36 10.33 -1.59 22.09
N PRO A 37 9.37 -0.67 21.90
CA PRO A 37 8.06 -0.59 22.55
C PRO A 37 6.98 -1.41 21.83
N LYS A 38 6.37 -2.37 22.54
CA LYS A 38 5.33 -3.26 21.99
C LYS A 38 4.09 -2.53 21.47
N LEU A 39 3.66 -1.48 22.16
CA LEU A 39 2.53 -0.63 21.75
C LEU A 39 2.80 0.13 20.45
N PHE A 40 4.04 0.56 20.23
CA PHE A 40 4.45 1.24 19.00
C PHE A 40 4.42 0.28 17.82
N LEU A 41 4.93 -0.95 17.98
CA LEU A 41 4.84 -1.99 16.95
C LEU A 41 3.39 -2.31 16.58
N LEU A 42 2.53 -2.46 17.59
CA LEU A 42 1.11 -2.77 17.39
C LEU A 42 0.38 -1.61 16.69
N GLY A 43 0.70 -0.37 17.05
CA GLY A 43 0.21 0.84 16.37
C GLY A 43 0.65 0.90 14.90
N MET A 44 1.93 0.66 14.62
CA MET A 44 2.45 0.63 13.24
C MET A 44 1.80 -0.50 12.42
N MET A 45 1.63 -1.69 12.99
CA MET A 45 0.90 -2.78 12.34
C MET A 45 -0.53 -2.38 11.97
N ALA A 46 -1.26 -1.75 12.90
CA ALA A 46 -2.64 -1.32 12.66
C ALA A 46 -2.71 -0.28 11.51
N ILE A 47 -1.76 0.66 11.47
CA ILE A 47 -1.67 1.67 10.41
C ILE A 47 -1.38 1.01 9.05
N ILE A 48 -0.42 0.09 8.98
CA ILE A 48 -0.05 -0.61 7.74
C ILE A 48 -1.22 -1.49 7.27
N PHE A 49 -1.92 -2.13 8.20
CA PHE A 49 -3.09 -2.96 7.91
C PHE A 49 -4.25 -2.13 7.36
N ALA A 50 -4.58 -0.99 7.98
CA ALA A 50 -5.59 -0.06 7.46
C ALA A 50 -5.23 0.47 6.07
N PHE A 51 -3.94 0.73 5.83
CA PHE A 51 -3.44 1.11 4.51
C PHE A 51 -3.57 -0.02 3.47
N ALA A 52 -3.23 -1.26 3.83
CA ALA A 52 -3.39 -2.44 2.98
C ALA A 52 -4.86 -2.65 2.57
N LEU A 53 -5.78 -2.56 3.54
CA LEU A 53 -7.21 -2.61 3.29
C LEU A 53 -7.65 -1.48 2.35
N SER A 54 -7.19 -0.25 2.58
CA SER A 54 -7.50 0.88 1.71
C SER A 54 -7.05 0.65 0.26
N LEU A 55 -5.92 -0.01 0.04
CA LEU A 55 -5.45 -0.40 -1.30
C LEU A 55 -6.28 -1.53 -1.91
N LEU A 56 -6.65 -2.53 -1.11
CA LEU A 56 -7.48 -3.67 -1.53
C LEU A 56 -8.91 -3.24 -1.92
N LEU A 57 -9.51 -2.35 -1.13
CA LEU A 57 -10.83 -1.73 -1.36
C LEU A 57 -10.79 -0.54 -2.32
N SER A 58 -9.62 -0.20 -2.88
CA SER A 58 -9.49 0.91 -3.83
C SER A 58 -10.21 0.66 -5.16
N ASP A 59 -10.60 -0.59 -5.44
CA ASP A 59 -11.37 -0.97 -6.62
C ASP A 59 -12.85 -0.58 -6.51
N ILE A 60 -13.47 -0.83 -5.36
CA ILE A 60 -14.86 -0.46 -5.05
C ILE A 60 -15.02 1.06 -5.02
N THR A 61 -14.02 1.76 -4.49
CA THR A 61 -14.08 3.23 -4.30
C THR A 61 -13.57 4.03 -5.50
N GLU A 62 -13.06 3.37 -6.54
CA GLU A 62 -12.36 3.98 -7.70
C GLU A 62 -11.20 4.93 -7.35
N LEU A 63 -10.79 5.03 -6.07
CA LEU A 63 -9.73 5.92 -5.58
C LEU A 63 -8.38 5.61 -6.21
N CYS A 64 -8.22 4.36 -6.65
CA CYS A 64 -7.09 3.84 -7.39
C CYS A 64 -6.79 4.60 -8.69
N TYR A 65 -7.79 5.24 -9.29
CA TYR A 65 -7.65 5.97 -10.54
C TYR A 65 -7.32 7.46 -10.35
N ASN A 66 -7.29 7.94 -9.10
CA ASN A 66 -6.94 9.32 -8.80
C ASN A 66 -5.42 9.46 -8.56
N ARG A 67 -4.74 10.10 -9.51
CA ARG A 67 -3.28 10.26 -9.49
C ARG A 67 -2.76 11.02 -8.26
N SER A 68 -3.49 12.01 -7.77
CA SER A 68 -3.07 12.79 -6.58
C SER A 68 -3.11 11.94 -5.32
N ARG A 69 -4.15 11.10 -5.15
CA ARG A 69 -4.24 10.15 -4.04
C ARG A 69 -3.22 9.03 -4.17
N MET A 70 -3.04 8.45 -5.36
CA MET A 70 -1.99 7.46 -5.60
C MET A 70 -0.59 7.98 -5.26
N ARG A 71 -0.29 9.25 -5.59
CA ARG A 71 1.00 9.87 -5.22
C ARG A 71 1.17 9.93 -3.69
N ARG A 72 0.12 10.30 -2.96
CA ARG A 72 0.14 10.29 -1.49
C ARG A 72 0.34 8.88 -0.94
N TRP A 73 -0.28 7.87 -1.54
CA TRP A 73 -0.09 6.47 -1.15
C TRP A 73 1.33 5.97 -1.43
N VAL A 74 1.92 6.35 -2.57
CA VAL A 74 3.34 6.05 -2.86
C VAL A 74 4.23 6.65 -1.77
N ILE A 75 4.10 7.95 -1.49
CA ILE A 75 4.90 8.64 -0.47
C ILE A 75 4.71 7.97 0.89
N PHE A 76 3.46 7.72 1.29
CA PHE A 76 3.15 7.05 2.55
C PHE A 76 3.80 5.67 2.64
N SER A 77 3.71 4.87 1.57
CA SER A 77 4.32 3.53 1.56
C SER A 77 5.85 3.56 1.65
N VAL A 78 6.52 4.58 1.11
CA VAL A 78 7.98 4.76 1.23
C VAL A 78 8.39 5.08 2.68
N PHE A 79 7.65 5.95 3.37
CA PHE A 79 8.02 6.40 4.71
C PHE A 79 7.56 5.46 5.83
N PHE A 80 6.40 4.81 5.68
CA PHE A 80 5.75 4.08 6.77
C PHE A 80 5.65 2.56 6.56
N VAL A 81 5.79 2.07 5.33
CA VAL A 81 5.56 0.65 5.01
C VAL A 81 6.85 -0.04 4.56
N SER A 82 7.25 0.19 3.32
CA SER A 82 8.45 -0.37 2.69
C SER A 82 8.58 0.14 1.26
N VAL A 83 9.82 0.30 0.80
CA VAL A 83 10.14 0.60 -0.60
C VAL A 83 9.58 -0.47 -1.55
N ILE A 84 9.51 -1.73 -1.09
CA ILE A 84 9.00 -2.87 -1.89
C ILE A 84 7.52 -2.66 -2.26
N VAL A 85 6.72 -2.08 -1.36
CA VAL A 85 5.31 -1.75 -1.59
C VAL A 85 5.17 -0.51 -2.47
N ALA A 86 6.09 0.45 -2.32
CA ALA A 86 6.07 1.70 -3.08
C ALA A 86 6.30 1.51 -4.59
N ILE A 87 7.13 0.54 -4.98
CA ILE A 87 7.46 0.26 -6.39
C ILE A 87 6.20 -0.04 -7.23
N PRO A 88 5.38 -1.06 -6.92
CA PRO A 88 4.18 -1.36 -7.70
C PRO A 88 3.16 -0.21 -7.70
N LEU A 89 3.03 0.49 -6.57
CA LEU A 89 2.21 1.71 -6.45
C LEU A 89 2.69 2.84 -7.39
N TYR A 90 4.00 3.04 -7.49
CA TYR A 90 4.60 4.04 -8.38
C TYR A 90 4.37 3.69 -9.86
N PHE A 91 4.53 2.42 -10.22
CA PHE A 91 4.21 1.95 -11.57
C PHE A 91 2.72 2.10 -11.91
N ALA A 92 1.83 1.86 -10.94
CA ALA A 92 0.40 2.09 -11.09
C ALA A 92 0.12 3.58 -11.35
N MET A 93 0.71 4.47 -10.55
CA MET A 93 0.59 5.92 -10.69
C MET A 93 1.12 6.44 -12.03
N LYS A 94 2.24 5.90 -12.52
CA LYS A 94 2.85 6.32 -13.81
C LYS A 94 1.95 6.01 -15.00
N LYS A 95 1.08 5.00 -14.90
CA LYS A 95 0.10 4.63 -15.94
C LYS A 95 -1.17 5.49 -15.91
N LEU A 96 -1.39 6.27 -14.86
CA LEU A 96 -2.50 7.22 -14.81
C LEU A 96 -2.18 8.46 -15.67
N PRO A 97 -3.16 9.00 -16.42
CA PRO A 97 -2.95 10.19 -17.23
C PRO A 97 -2.47 11.36 -16.36
N LYS A 98 -1.47 12.10 -16.84
CA LYS A 98 -1.13 13.40 -16.27
C LYS A 98 -2.25 14.36 -16.67
N LYS A 99 -3.22 14.59 -15.77
CA LYS A 99 -4.01 15.82 -15.84
C LYS A 99 -3.08 17.01 -15.71
#